data_AF-A0A5Q4SXX3-F1
#
_entry.id   AF-A0A5Q4SXX3-F1
#
_cell.length_a   1.000
_cell.length_b   1.000
_cell.length_c   1.000
_cell.angle_alpha   90.00
_cell.angle_beta   90.00
_cell.angle_gamma   90.00
#
_symmetry.space_group_name_H-M   'P 1'
#
loop_
_entity.id
_entity.type
_entity.pdbx_description
1 polymer ?
#
loop_
_entity_poly.entity_id
_entity_poly.type
_entity_poly.pdbx_seq_one_letter_code
_entity_poly.pdbx_strand_id
1 'polypeptide(L)'
;MIRLRTSATVALALAASLAVTATPAYSADGTVGQRETVCAQDLFVRVTAPHGAWMGTLYRGQTFLVEKDNGDWVYGFAYGDINRRGWVQDGWFCP
;
A
#
# COMPACT_ATOMS: atom_id res chain seq x y z
N MET A 1 -33.62 -39.84 -48.14
CA MET A 1 -33.42 -38.38 -47.96
C MET A 1 -34.29 -37.99 -46.78
N ILE A 2 -33.84 -37.50 -45.62
CA ILE A 2 -32.74 -36.61 -45.21
C ILE A 2 -32.31 -37.02 -43.78
N ARG A 3 -31.00 -36.93 -43.50
CA ARG A 3 -30.41 -37.17 -42.18
C ARG A 3 -30.60 -35.93 -41.30
N LEU A 4 -31.08 -36.07 -40.07
CA LEU A 4 -30.84 -35.06 -39.03
C LEU A 4 -29.85 -35.62 -38.01
N ARG A 5 -28.64 -35.07 -38.06
CA ARG A 5 -27.58 -35.23 -37.08
C ARG A 5 -27.60 -34.01 -36.19
N THR A 6 -27.72 -34.17 -34.88
CA THR A 6 -27.29 -33.14 -33.93
C THR A 6 -27.08 -33.77 -32.55
N SER A 7 -25.89 -34.35 -32.37
CA SER A 7 -25.42 -34.76 -31.05
C SER A 7 -24.79 -33.57 -30.33
N ALA A 8 -25.23 -33.39 -29.07
CA ALA A 8 -24.54 -32.88 -27.89
C ALA A 8 -23.32 -31.96 -28.05
N THR A 9 -23.33 -30.84 -27.31
CA THR A 9 -22.45 -30.62 -26.14
C THR A 9 -22.83 -29.29 -25.48
N VAL A 10 -23.42 -29.36 -24.28
CA VAL A 10 -23.54 -28.20 -23.38
C VAL A 10 -22.19 -28.08 -22.65
N ALA A 11 -21.37 -27.11 -23.03
CA ALA A 11 -20.14 -26.78 -22.33
C ALA A 11 -20.49 -26.03 -21.03
N LEU A 12 -20.46 -26.74 -19.89
CA LEU A 12 -20.60 -26.15 -18.57
C LEU A 12 -19.27 -25.47 -18.21
N ALA A 13 -19.18 -24.15 -18.38
CA ALA A 13 -18.01 -23.38 -17.97
C ALA A 13 -17.99 -23.27 -16.43
N LEU A 14 -17.06 -23.97 -15.77
CA LEU A 14 -16.75 -23.75 -14.35
C LEU A 14 -16.00 -22.42 -14.21
N ALA A 15 -16.71 -21.37 -13.80
CA ALA A 15 -16.08 -20.16 -13.27
C ALA A 15 -15.63 -20.42 -11.83
N ALA A 16 -14.38 -20.84 -11.64
CA ALA A 16 -13.75 -20.87 -10.33
C ALA A 16 -13.45 -19.43 -9.89
N SER A 17 -14.37 -18.83 -9.14
CA SER A 17 -14.16 -17.53 -8.50
C SER A 17 -13.08 -17.65 -7.42
N LEU A 18 -11.86 -17.18 -7.70
CA LEU A 18 -10.86 -16.91 -6.67
C LEU A 18 -11.40 -15.80 -5.77
N ALA A 19 -11.94 -16.18 -4.61
CA ALA A 19 -12.18 -15.25 -3.53
C ALA A 19 -10.82 -14.82 -2.97
N VAL A 20 -10.23 -13.78 -3.56
CA VAL A 20 -9.13 -13.04 -2.91
C VAL A 20 -9.74 -12.35 -1.71
N THR A 21 -9.59 -12.94 -0.53
CA THR A 21 -9.90 -12.27 0.73
C THR A 21 -8.87 -11.16 0.91
N ALA A 22 -9.18 -9.97 0.42
CA ALA A 22 -8.42 -8.77 0.74
C ALA A 22 -8.47 -8.60 2.26
N THR A 23 -7.37 -8.90 2.95
CA THR A 23 -7.25 -8.54 4.36
C THR A 23 -7.34 -7.02 4.46
N PRO A 24 -8.09 -6.47 5.42
CA PRO A 24 -8.04 -5.04 5.67
C PRO A 24 -6.58 -4.68 5.95
N ALA A 25 -6.03 -3.74 5.19
CA ALA A 25 -4.73 -3.17 5.53
C ALA A 25 -4.96 -2.32 6.78
N TYR A 26 -4.79 -2.92 7.95
CA TYR A 26 -4.64 -2.16 9.19
C TYR A 26 -3.39 -1.32 8.98
N SER A 27 -3.55 -0.01 9.01
CA SER A 27 -2.43 0.90 9.06
C SER A 27 -2.21 1.31 10.52
N ALA A 28 -0.95 1.38 10.92
CA ALA A 28 -0.51 1.67 12.27
C ALA A 28 0.29 2.98 12.31
N ASP A 29 0.33 3.57 13.49
CA ASP A 29 1.14 4.74 13.79
C ASP A 29 2.62 4.36 13.87
N GLY A 30 3.49 5.32 13.61
CA GLY A 30 4.93 5.13 13.59
C GLY A 30 5.51 5.14 15.00
N THR A 31 6.38 4.18 15.31
CA THR A 31 7.07 4.15 16.61
C THR A 31 8.41 4.89 16.52
N VAL A 32 8.60 5.93 17.33
CA VAL A 32 9.87 6.66 17.40
C VAL A 32 11.05 5.72 17.66
N GLY A 33 12.07 5.82 16.82
CA GLY A 33 13.27 4.98 16.84
C GLY A 33 13.16 3.69 16.03
N GLN A 34 11.98 3.37 15.47
CA GLN A 34 11.77 2.18 14.66
C GLN A 34 11.78 2.46 13.17
N ARG A 35 12.24 1.47 12.41
CA ARG A 35 12.14 1.46 10.95
C ARG A 35 10.86 0.76 10.54
N GLU A 36 9.86 1.57 10.23
CA GLU A 36 8.52 1.11 9.89
C GLU A 36 8.41 0.73 8.42
N THR A 37 7.53 -0.21 8.12
CA THR A 37 7.18 -0.58 6.74
C THR A 37 5.93 0.17 6.32
N VAL A 38 5.93 0.77 5.13
CA VAL A 38 4.78 1.50 4.58
C VAL A 38 3.70 0.51 4.12
N CYS A 39 2.48 0.67 4.63
CA CYS A 39 1.31 -0.11 4.25
C CYS A 39 0.35 0.63 3.31
N ALA A 40 0.43 1.96 3.24
CA ALA A 40 -0.24 2.74 2.20
C ALA A 40 0.28 2.35 0.80
N GLN A 41 -0.57 2.48 -0.23
CA GLN A 41 -0.10 2.36 -1.62
C GLN A 41 0.87 3.49 -1.95
N ASP A 42 0.48 4.71 -1.56
CA ASP A 42 1.25 5.94 -1.73
C ASP A 42 1.31 6.68 -0.39
N LEU A 43 2.52 6.97 0.08
CA LEU A 43 2.77 7.80 1.27
C LEU A 43 3.68 8.96 0.90
N PHE A 44 3.13 10.17 0.92
CA PHE A 44 3.86 11.36 0.48
C PHE A 44 4.85 11.84 1.52
N VAL A 45 6.11 11.98 1.11
CA VAL A 45 7.15 12.63 1.89
C VAL A 45 7.16 14.12 1.57
N ARG A 46 7.15 14.96 2.60
CA ARG A 46 7.18 16.42 2.51
C ARG A 46 8.42 16.99 3.16
N VAL A 47 8.86 18.15 2.68
CA VAL A 47 9.96 18.91 3.32
C VAL A 47 9.55 19.45 4.69
N THR A 48 8.28 19.80 4.85
CA THR A 48 7.69 20.31 6.10
C THR A 48 6.23 19.86 6.20
N ALA A 49 5.77 19.49 7.39
CA ALA A 49 4.37 19.15 7.62
C ALA A 49 3.55 20.35 8.13
N PRO A 50 2.25 20.47 7.78
CA PRO A 50 1.53 19.70 6.77
C PRO A 50 1.62 20.31 5.35
N HIS A 51 2.07 21.57 5.23
CA HIS A 51 1.95 22.37 4.00
C HIS A 51 3.24 22.49 3.17
N GLY A 52 4.31 21.81 3.55
CA GLY A 52 5.57 21.84 2.82
C GLY A 52 5.48 21.17 1.44
N ALA A 53 6.43 21.53 0.58
CA ALA A 53 6.55 20.97 -0.76
C ALA A 53 6.68 19.43 -0.72
N TRP A 54 6.08 18.79 -1.73
CA TRP A 54 6.25 17.36 -1.97
C TRP A 54 7.70 17.07 -2.35
N MET A 55 8.27 16.05 -1.70
CA MET A 55 9.64 15.59 -1.93
C MET A 55 9.67 14.30 -2.73
N GLY A 56 8.68 13.44 -2.54
CA GLY A 56 8.62 12.12 -3.14
C GLY A 56 7.47 11.30 -2.57
N THR A 57 7.29 10.11 -3.11
CA THR A 57 6.30 9.14 -2.62
C THR A 57 7.01 7.87 -2.19
N LEU A 58 6.70 7.40 -0.99
CA LEU A 58 7.00 6.04 -0.57
C LEU A 58 5.87 5.12 -0.97
N TYR A 59 6.21 3.98 -1.54
CA TYR A 59 5.25 2.96 -1.92
C TYR A 59 5.18 1.84 -0.89
N ARG A 60 4.10 1.05 -0.95
CA ARG A 60 3.92 -0.14 -0.11
C ARG A 60 5.17 -1.01 -0.09
N GLY A 61 5.60 -1.41 1.11
CA GLY A 61 6.77 -2.26 1.34
C GLY A 61 8.10 -1.50 1.42
N GLN A 62 8.16 -0.22 1.03
CA GLN A 62 9.28 0.63 1.39
C GLN A 62 9.23 0.99 2.87
N THR A 63 10.28 1.61 3.39
CA THR A 63 10.45 1.79 4.84
C THR A 63 10.81 3.20 5.23
N PHE A 64 10.40 3.60 6.43
CA PHE A 64 10.66 4.92 7.00
C PHE A 64 11.15 4.76 8.44
N LEU A 65 12.32 5.33 8.77
CA LEU A 65 12.76 5.42 10.17
C LEU A 65 12.08 6.63 10.80
N VAL A 66 11.29 6.41 11.85
CA VAL A 66 10.64 7.48 12.61
C VAL A 66 11.63 8.06 13.61
N GLU A 67 11.96 9.34 13.47
CA GLU A 67 12.89 10.06 14.37
C GLU A 67 12.13 10.98 15.35
N LYS A 68 10.94 11.47 14.97
CA LYS A 68 10.09 12.32 15.80
C LYS A 68 8.62 12.15 15.45
N ASP A 69 7.78 12.13 16.46
CA ASP A 69 6.31 12.19 16.36
C ASP A 69 5.82 13.60 16.72
N ASN A 70 4.83 14.10 15.97
CA ASN A 70 4.18 15.38 16.19
C ASN A 70 2.64 15.29 15.97
N GLY A 71 2.03 14.19 16.40
CA GLY A 71 0.60 13.92 16.23
C GLY A 71 0.33 13.37 14.84
N ASP A 72 -0.38 14.11 13.99
CA ASP A 72 -0.80 13.60 12.67
C ASP A 72 0.37 13.37 11.67
N TRP A 73 1.60 13.72 12.05
CA TRP A 73 2.78 13.66 11.19
C TRP A 73 4.00 13.20 11.95
N VAL A 74 4.77 12.32 11.32
CA VAL A 74 6.08 11.87 11.81
C VAL A 74 7.19 12.37 10.90
N TYR A 75 8.32 12.70 11.52
CA TYR A 75 9.56 13.09 10.85
C TYR A 75 10.60 11.99 10.96
N GLY A 76 11.40 11.82 9.93
CA GLY A 76 12.51 10.89 9.96
C GLY A 76 13.07 10.60 8.57
N PHE A 77 13.64 9.41 8.37
CA PHE A 77 14.38 9.06 7.16
C PHE A 77 13.60 8.12 6.24
N ALA A 78 13.32 8.57 5.01
CA ALA A 78 12.67 7.76 3.98
C ALA A 78 13.71 6.95 3.20
N TYR A 79 13.64 5.61 3.30
CA TYR A 79 14.49 4.71 2.52
C TYR A 79 13.84 4.32 1.20
N GLY A 80 14.64 3.88 0.24
CA GLY A 80 14.16 3.43 -1.07
C GLY A 80 14.42 4.49 -2.12
N ASP A 81 13.38 4.99 -2.78
CA ASP A 81 13.56 5.90 -3.93
C ASP A 81 13.96 7.33 -3.52
N ILE A 82 13.67 7.72 -2.27
CA ILE A 82 13.86 9.09 -1.79
C ILE A 82 15.22 9.27 -1.09
N ASN A 83 15.62 8.34 -0.21
CA ASN A 83 16.86 8.36 0.57
C ASN A 83 17.18 9.72 1.23
N ARG A 84 16.17 10.34 1.84
CA ARG A 84 16.27 11.67 2.45
C ARG A 84 15.32 11.78 3.64
N ARG A 85 15.65 12.70 4.55
CA ARG A 85 14.76 13.05 5.66
C ARG A 85 13.58 13.91 5.21
N GLY A 86 12.43 13.68 5.82
CA GLY A 86 11.21 14.44 5.57
C GLY A 86 10.09 14.06 6.52
N TRP A 87 8.90 14.57 6.23
CA TRP A 87 7.68 14.33 6.98
C TRP A 87 6.72 13.44 6.19
N VAL A 88 6.11 12.47 6.85
CA VAL A 88 5.00 11.68 6.31
C VAL A 88 3.81 11.77 7.24
N GLN A 89 2.61 11.58 6.70
CA GLN A 89 1.40 11.49 7.53
C GLN A 89 1.51 10.22 8.37
N ASP A 90 1.17 10.31 9.65
CA ASP A 90 1.18 9.14 10.52
C ASP A 90 -0.04 8.23 10.27
N GLY A 91 -0.01 7.02 10.80
CA GLY A 91 -1.11 6.05 10.69
C GLY A 91 -1.14 5.32 9.35
N TRP A 92 -0.01 5.21 8.64
CA TRP A 92 0.12 4.57 7.32
C TRP A 92 1.16 3.44 7.26
N PHE A 93 1.69 3.03 8.41
CA PHE A 93 2.65 1.93 8.53
C PHE A 93 1.96 0.59 8.71
N CYS A 94 2.69 -0.50 8.53
CA CYS A 94 2.18 -1.84 8.81
C CYS A 94 2.26 -2.14 10.32
N PRO A 95 1.25 -2.81 10.90
CA PRO A 95 1.27 -3.26 12.29
C PRO A 95 2.26 -4.40 12.53
#